data_AF-A0ABD0R4N5-F1
#
_entry.id   AF-A0ABD0R4N5-F1
#
_cell.length_a   1.000
_cell.length_b   1.000
_cell.length_c   1.000
_cell.angle_alpha   90.00
_cell.angle_beta   90.00
_cell.angle_gamma   90.00
#
_symmetry.space_group_name_H-M   'P 1'
#
loop_
_entity.id
_entity.type
_entity.pdbx_description
1 polymer ?
#
loop_
_entity_poly.entity_id
_entity_poly.type
_entity_poly.pdbx_seq_one_letter_code
_entity_poly.pdbx_strand_id
1 'polypeptide(L)'
;MNVKELKEVLNLDGSTHLNIFFANSSDEDVAGVGTWPWDKEALTHLGGIVLNPLFYGTFGHTHTMIHEIGHSLGLYHVFRGISEVESCNDACLETEPSLETGDLCVDTNPTPKYKYCRDPEPGNDTCGRRHFTNTPFNNYMSYADDGCTDSFTLNQVARMHCYLDLIYQSWRPGSKPAPVPLPPRVTAQDQDSITLEWFPALTGHYLD
;
A
#
# COMPACT_ATOMS: atom_id res chain seq x y z
N MET A 1 12.39 -22.12 15.61
CA MET A 1 10.95 -21.98 15.33
C MET A 1 10.84 -20.96 14.21
N ASN A 2 10.26 -21.33 13.07
CA ASN A 2 10.04 -20.38 11.98
C ASN A 2 8.77 -19.56 12.25
N VAL A 3 8.56 -18.48 11.47
CA VAL A 3 7.41 -17.58 11.64
C VAL A 3 6.07 -18.32 11.57
N LYS A 4 5.95 -19.30 10.67
CA LYS A 4 4.71 -20.07 10.50
C LYS A 4 4.39 -20.90 11.74
N GLU A 5 5.38 -21.63 12.26
CA GLU A 5 5.26 -22.40 13.51
C GLU A 5 4.88 -21.49 14.69
N LEU A 6 5.46 -20.28 14.77
CA LEU A 6 5.09 -19.31 15.79
C LEU A 6 3.61 -18.91 15.70
N LYS A 7 3.12 -18.60 14.50
CA LYS A 7 1.72 -18.24 14.27
C LYS A 7 0.77 -19.42 14.54
N GLU A 8 1.16 -20.64 14.19
CA GLU A 8 0.39 -21.86 14.48
C GLU A 8 0.28 -22.12 15.99
N VAL A 9 1.36 -21.87 16.76
CA VAL A 9 1.36 -22.04 18.22
C VAL A 9 0.53 -20.96 18.93
N LEU A 10 0.67 -19.69 18.51
CA LEU A 10 -0.06 -18.59 19.13
C LEU A 10 -1.54 -18.60 18.74
N ASN A 11 -1.85 -19.01 17.50
CA ASN A 11 -3.20 -19.14 16.95
C ASN A 11 -4.09 -17.92 17.24
N LEU A 12 -3.54 -16.72 17.07
CA LEU A 12 -4.27 -15.47 17.27
C LEU A 12 -5.24 -15.27 16.12
N ASP A 13 -6.52 -15.10 16.41
CA ASP A 13 -7.53 -14.87 15.38
C ASP A 13 -7.30 -13.54 14.65
N GLY A 14 -7.16 -13.61 13.32
CA GLY A 14 -7.02 -12.45 12.44
C GLY A 14 -8.34 -11.91 11.89
N SER A 15 -9.47 -12.55 12.21
CA SER A 15 -10.76 -12.22 11.61
C SER A 15 -11.31 -10.86 12.04
N THR A 16 -10.91 -10.36 13.21
CA THR A 16 -11.46 -9.13 13.82
C THR A 16 -10.41 -8.06 14.13
N HIS A 17 -9.12 -8.37 14.01
CA HIS A 17 -8.04 -7.45 14.34
C HIS A 17 -6.78 -7.75 13.51
N LEU A 18 -5.92 -6.75 13.36
CA LEU A 18 -4.59 -6.93 12.79
C LEU A 18 -3.63 -7.48 13.85
N ASN A 19 -3.11 -8.69 13.63
CA ASN A 19 -2.06 -9.25 14.46
C ASN A 19 -0.68 -8.74 14.01
N ILE A 20 0.13 -8.27 14.96
CA ILE A 20 1.51 -7.82 14.73
C ILE A 20 2.43 -8.69 15.59
N PHE A 21 3.31 -9.43 14.93
CA PHE A 21 4.25 -10.35 15.55
C PHE A 21 5.66 -9.76 15.52
N PHE A 22 6.43 -10.02 16.56
CA PHE A 22 7.84 -9.65 16.67
C PHE A 22 8.67 -10.92 16.65
N ALA A 23 9.38 -11.17 15.55
CA ALA A 23 10.16 -12.39 15.37
C ALA A 23 11.41 -12.13 14.53
N ASN A 24 12.49 -12.84 14.84
CA ASN A 24 13.69 -12.77 14.02
C ASN A 24 13.45 -13.53 12.71
N SER A 25 13.63 -12.87 11.58
CA SER A 25 13.59 -13.53 10.28
C SER A 25 14.86 -14.35 10.06
N SER A 26 14.76 -15.47 9.35
CA SER A 26 15.95 -16.19 8.86
C SER A 26 16.60 -15.49 7.66
N ASP A 27 15.91 -14.52 7.07
CA ASP A 27 16.41 -13.66 6.01
C ASP A 27 16.89 -12.35 6.65
N GLU A 28 18.21 -12.19 6.75
CA GLU A 28 18.86 -11.12 7.54
C GLU A 28 18.54 -9.71 7.03
N ASP A 29 18.02 -9.58 5.81
CA ASP A 29 17.76 -8.29 5.15
C ASP A 29 16.29 -7.82 5.18
N VAL A 30 15.40 -8.58 5.85
CA VAL A 30 13.96 -8.25 5.91
C VAL A 30 13.62 -7.60 7.26
N ALA A 31 13.28 -6.30 7.21
CA ALA A 31 12.87 -5.52 8.37
C ALA A 31 11.43 -5.84 8.83
N GLY A 32 10.56 -6.19 7.89
CA GLY A 32 9.18 -6.57 8.13
C GLY A 32 8.54 -7.28 6.95
N VAL A 33 7.38 -7.89 7.19
CA VAL A 33 6.50 -8.43 6.14
C VAL A 33 5.04 -8.33 6.57
N GLY A 34 4.21 -7.72 5.72
CA GLY A 34 2.75 -7.66 5.85
C GLY A 34 2.05 -8.65 4.92
N THR A 35 1.03 -9.34 5.43
CA THR A 35 0.13 -10.14 4.59
C THR A 35 -0.83 -9.24 3.83
N TRP A 36 -0.90 -9.41 2.50
CA TRP A 36 -1.81 -8.66 1.63
C TRP A 36 -3.28 -9.01 1.86
N PRO A 37 -4.22 -8.09 1.59
CA PRO A 37 -5.65 -8.33 1.79
C PRO A 37 -6.28 -9.35 0.84
N TRP A 38 -5.65 -9.62 -0.32
CA TRP A 38 -6.10 -10.68 -1.24
C TRP A 38 -5.45 -12.03 -0.96
N ASP A 39 -4.55 -12.13 0.01
CA ASP A 39 -4.02 -13.42 0.44
C ASP A 39 -5.12 -14.23 1.14
N LYS A 40 -5.18 -15.53 0.86
CA LYS A 40 -6.13 -16.45 1.51
C LYS A 40 -5.95 -16.50 3.04
N GLU A 41 -4.76 -16.18 3.53
CA GLU A 41 -4.44 -16.17 4.96
C GLU A 41 -4.72 -14.81 5.65
N ALA A 42 -5.17 -13.79 4.92
CA ALA A 42 -5.30 -12.42 5.44
C ALA A 42 -6.19 -12.31 6.69
N LEU A 43 -7.26 -13.11 6.76
CA LEU A 43 -8.22 -13.14 7.88
C LEU A 43 -8.04 -14.37 8.78
N THR A 44 -6.97 -15.16 8.57
CA THR A 44 -6.67 -16.34 9.39
C THR A 44 -5.59 -16.01 10.43
N HIS A 45 -5.28 -16.96 11.30
CA HIS A 45 -4.18 -16.82 12.27
C HIS A 45 -2.79 -16.73 11.62
N LEU A 46 -2.67 -17.07 10.33
CA LEU A 46 -1.44 -16.96 9.57
C LEU A 46 -1.22 -15.56 8.98
N GLY A 47 -2.25 -14.71 8.94
CA GLY A 47 -2.19 -13.34 8.45
C GLY A 47 -1.49 -12.36 9.37
N GLY A 48 -1.54 -11.07 9.01
CA GLY A 48 -0.98 -9.97 9.79
C GLY A 48 0.46 -9.60 9.43
N ILE A 49 1.13 -8.90 10.33
CA ILE A 49 2.47 -8.33 10.12
C ILE A 49 3.49 -9.06 10.97
N VAL A 50 4.69 -9.27 10.45
CA VAL A 50 5.85 -9.72 11.23
C VAL A 50 6.93 -8.65 11.11
N LEU A 51 7.38 -8.12 12.24
CA LEU A 51 8.46 -7.14 12.33
C LEU A 51 9.70 -7.79 12.95
N ASN A 52 10.86 -7.52 12.37
CA ASN A 52 12.14 -7.97 12.90
C ASN A 52 12.60 -7.00 14.02
N PRO A 53 12.72 -7.44 15.29
CA PRO A 53 13.12 -6.58 16.40
C PRO A 53 14.54 -6.02 16.30
N LEU A 54 15.39 -6.57 15.42
CA LEU A 54 16.71 -6.01 15.15
C LEU A 54 16.63 -4.71 14.32
N PHE A 55 15.57 -4.58 13.52
CA PHE A 55 15.37 -3.46 12.59
C PHE A 55 14.20 -2.58 12.96
N TYR A 56 13.31 -2.98 13.88
CA TYR A 56 12.16 -2.18 14.30
C TYR A 56 12.23 -1.79 15.77
N GLY A 57 11.84 -0.56 16.09
CA GLY A 57 11.81 -0.04 17.46
C GLY A 57 13.17 0.45 17.96
N THR A 58 14.16 0.54 17.07
CA THR A 58 15.47 1.16 17.31
C THR A 58 15.46 2.62 16.82
N PHE A 59 16.45 3.41 17.23
CA PHE A 59 16.50 4.83 16.86
C PHE A 59 16.55 4.98 15.33
N GLY A 60 15.57 5.70 14.76
CA GLY A 60 15.46 5.91 13.32
C GLY A 60 14.87 4.75 12.53
N HIS A 61 14.24 3.76 13.20
CA HIS A 61 13.59 2.63 12.53
C HIS A 61 12.24 2.24 13.17
N THR A 62 11.27 3.11 13.01
CA THR A 62 9.88 3.02 13.47
C THR A 62 8.89 3.04 12.30
N HIS A 63 9.26 3.60 11.15
CA HIS A 63 8.36 3.68 10.00
C HIS A 63 8.19 2.34 9.28
N THR A 64 9.02 1.32 9.57
CA THR A 64 8.80 -0.06 9.10
C THR A 64 7.40 -0.57 9.43
N MET A 65 6.88 -0.30 10.64
CA MET A 65 5.51 -0.72 10.96
C MET A 65 4.47 0.01 10.10
N ILE A 66 4.68 1.29 9.81
CA ILE A 66 3.78 2.08 8.95
C ILE A 66 3.76 1.49 7.53
N HIS A 67 4.94 1.15 7.02
CA HIS A 67 5.14 0.50 5.73
C HIS A 67 4.40 -0.85 5.64
N GLU A 68 4.60 -1.74 6.63
CA GLU A 68 3.93 -3.04 6.64
C GLU A 68 2.41 -2.93 6.81
N ILE A 69 1.93 -1.93 7.57
CA ILE A 69 0.49 -1.63 7.64
C ILE A 69 -0.02 -1.21 6.26
N GLY A 70 0.74 -0.42 5.50
CA GLY A 70 0.42 -0.07 4.12
C GLY A 70 0.22 -1.33 3.25
N HIS A 71 1.12 -2.31 3.34
CA HIS A 71 0.95 -3.60 2.65
C HIS A 71 -0.29 -4.37 3.12
N SER A 72 -0.51 -4.48 4.43
CA SER A 72 -1.71 -5.12 4.95
C SER A 72 -3.01 -4.42 4.54
N LEU A 73 -2.94 -3.14 4.17
CA LEU A 73 -4.06 -2.37 3.63
C LEU A 73 -4.03 -2.23 2.09
N GLY A 74 -3.19 -3.00 1.39
CA GLY A 74 -3.23 -3.14 -0.08
C GLY A 74 -2.42 -2.12 -0.89
N LEU A 75 -1.42 -1.49 -0.27
CA LEU A 75 -0.49 -0.59 -0.95
C LEU A 75 0.77 -1.32 -1.43
N TYR A 76 1.06 -1.22 -2.72
CA TYR A 76 2.34 -1.65 -3.29
C TYR A 76 3.47 -0.68 -2.92
N HIS A 77 4.71 -1.15 -3.07
CA HIS A 77 5.86 -0.26 -3.09
C HIS A 77 5.72 0.78 -4.20
N VAL A 78 6.14 2.01 -3.96
CA VAL A 78 6.15 3.08 -4.98
C VAL A 78 7.04 2.75 -6.19
N PHE A 79 7.95 1.78 -6.07
CA PHE A 79 8.82 1.33 -7.14
C PHE A 79 8.34 0.04 -7.83
N ARG A 80 7.10 -0.40 -7.58
CA ARG A 80 6.50 -1.61 -8.14
C ARG A 80 6.65 -1.68 -9.65
N GLY A 81 6.35 -0.57 -10.34
CA GLY A 81 6.34 -0.50 -11.80
C GLY A 81 7.69 -0.37 -12.47
N ILE A 82 8.79 -0.28 -11.71
CA ILE A 82 10.14 -0.07 -12.26
C ILE A 82 11.12 -1.13 -11.78
N SER A 83 11.18 -1.37 -10.46
CA SER A 83 12.17 -2.26 -9.87
C SER A 83 11.62 -3.64 -9.53
N GLU A 84 10.31 -3.82 -9.56
CA GLU A 84 9.65 -5.13 -9.31
C GLU A 84 8.95 -5.68 -10.55
N VAL A 85 9.33 -5.21 -11.73
CA VAL A 85 8.92 -5.79 -13.01
C VAL A 85 9.94 -6.82 -13.47
N GLU A 86 9.49 -7.86 -14.16
CA GLU A 86 10.38 -8.94 -14.59
C GLU A 86 11.18 -8.57 -15.84
N SER A 87 10.63 -7.71 -16.70
CA SER A 87 11.26 -7.29 -17.94
C SER A 87 10.69 -5.96 -18.46
N CYS A 88 11.29 -5.42 -19.52
CA CYS A 88 10.83 -4.18 -20.13
C CYS A 88 9.62 -4.32 -21.05
N ASN A 89 9.18 -5.54 -21.27
CA ASN A 89 7.92 -5.84 -21.95
C ASN A 89 6.83 -6.25 -20.95
N ASP A 90 7.08 -6.09 -19.64
CA ASP A 90 6.10 -6.35 -18.60
C ASP A 90 4.96 -5.34 -18.72
N ALA A 91 3.72 -5.85 -18.71
CA ALA A 91 2.52 -5.01 -18.76
C ALA A 91 2.39 -4.09 -17.53
N CYS A 92 3.07 -4.44 -16.43
CA CYS A 92 3.09 -3.64 -15.21
C CYS A 92 4.16 -2.54 -15.22
N LEU A 93 4.98 -2.45 -16.28
CA LEU A 93 6.01 -1.41 -16.42
C LEU A 93 5.34 -0.03 -16.41
N GLU A 94 5.73 0.79 -15.46
CA GLU A 94 5.17 2.12 -15.27
C GLU A 94 6.09 3.15 -15.93
N THR A 95 5.59 3.83 -16.97
CA THR A 95 6.31 4.93 -17.62
C THR A 95 5.82 6.29 -17.16
N GLU A 96 4.61 6.35 -16.61
CA GLU A 96 3.93 7.52 -16.11
C GLU A 96 2.99 7.08 -14.96
N PRO A 97 2.71 7.94 -13.97
CA PRO A 97 1.81 7.61 -12.87
C PRO A 97 0.47 7.09 -13.41
N SER A 98 -0.02 5.99 -12.86
CA SER A 98 -1.21 5.34 -13.40
C SER A 98 -2.05 4.63 -12.32
N LEU A 99 -3.33 4.41 -12.62
CA LEU A 99 -4.20 3.52 -11.84
C LEU A 99 -4.20 2.08 -12.37
N GLU A 100 -3.49 1.82 -13.47
CA GLU A 100 -3.49 0.54 -14.19
C GLU A 100 -2.14 -0.18 -14.18
N THR A 101 -1.04 0.56 -14.03
CA THR A 101 0.33 0.03 -13.96
C THR A 101 1.03 0.51 -12.70
N GLY A 102 2.19 -0.08 -12.40
CA GLY A 102 2.98 0.30 -11.23
C GLY A 102 2.33 0.00 -9.89
N ASP A 103 2.36 0.97 -8.99
CA ASP A 103 1.76 0.87 -7.65
C ASP A 103 0.24 1.16 -7.65
N LEU A 104 -0.30 1.46 -8.84
CA LEU A 104 -1.71 1.77 -9.10
C LEU A 104 -2.20 3.04 -8.39
N CYS A 105 -1.32 4.02 -8.23
CA CYS A 105 -1.62 5.36 -7.70
C CYS A 105 -1.15 6.43 -8.69
N VAL A 106 -2.07 7.17 -9.33
CA VAL A 106 -1.71 8.23 -10.29
C VAL A 106 -1.08 9.48 -9.63
N ASP A 107 -0.99 9.51 -8.30
CA ASP A 107 -0.39 10.59 -7.52
C ASP A 107 0.99 10.20 -6.91
N THR A 108 1.55 9.05 -7.31
CA THR A 108 2.93 8.64 -7.03
C THR A 108 3.70 8.57 -8.35
N ASN A 109 4.85 9.26 -8.42
CA ASN A 109 5.65 9.21 -9.63
C ASN A 109 6.41 7.87 -9.75
N PRO A 110 6.58 7.32 -10.96
CA PRO A 110 7.36 6.11 -11.17
C PRO A 110 8.78 6.33 -10.66
N THR A 111 9.32 5.36 -9.93
CA THR A 111 10.65 5.46 -9.34
C THR A 111 11.31 4.08 -9.26
N PRO A 112 12.64 3.97 -9.41
CA PRO A 112 13.35 2.78 -9.06
C PRO A 112 13.42 2.64 -7.54
N LYS A 113 13.76 1.44 -7.08
CA LYS A 113 14.09 1.15 -5.69
C LYS A 113 15.30 1.98 -5.28
N TYR A 114 15.08 2.92 -4.38
CA TYR A 114 16.09 3.86 -3.92
C TYR A 114 15.92 4.14 -2.43
N LYS A 115 17.03 4.25 -1.69
CA LYS A 115 17.03 4.39 -0.22
C LYS A 115 17.31 5.82 0.26
N TYR A 116 17.68 6.73 -0.63
CA TYR A 116 18.08 8.08 -0.22
C TYR A 116 16.92 9.06 -0.31
N CYS A 117 16.96 10.09 0.53
CA CYS A 117 15.96 11.16 0.58
C CYS A 117 16.15 12.20 -0.54
N ARG A 118 16.10 11.75 -1.79
CA ARG A 118 16.24 12.56 -3.01
C ARG A 118 15.90 11.74 -4.24
N ASP A 119 15.71 12.43 -5.35
CA ASP A 119 15.61 11.78 -6.66
C ASP A 119 16.87 10.94 -6.96
N PRO A 120 16.71 9.75 -7.58
CA PRO A 120 17.83 8.90 -7.93
C PRO A 120 18.66 9.54 -9.05
N GLU A 121 19.98 9.39 -8.94
CA GLU A 121 20.91 9.84 -9.98
C GLU A 121 20.64 9.10 -11.31
N PRO A 122 20.83 9.76 -12.46
CA PRO A 122 20.58 9.13 -13.77
C PRO A 122 21.44 7.87 -13.95
N GLY A 123 20.79 6.71 -13.99
CA GLY A 123 21.43 5.40 -14.02
C GLY A 123 20.92 4.51 -15.15
N ASN A 124 21.58 3.36 -15.34
CA ASN A 124 21.01 2.28 -16.13
C ASN A 124 20.08 1.48 -15.22
N ASP A 125 18.78 1.69 -15.37
CA ASP A 125 17.77 0.83 -14.75
C ASP A 125 17.51 -0.39 -15.63
N THR A 126 16.70 -1.32 -15.10
CA THR A 126 16.29 -2.55 -15.80
C THR A 126 15.84 -2.28 -17.24
N CYS A 127 15.23 -1.12 -17.49
CA CYS A 127 14.64 -0.74 -18.79
C CYS A 127 15.25 0.48 -19.45
N GLY A 128 16.57 0.62 -19.30
CA GLY A 128 17.37 1.63 -19.95
C GLY A 128 17.61 2.84 -19.07
N ARG A 129 18.19 3.87 -19.67
CA ARG A 129 18.60 5.08 -18.96
C ARG A 129 17.40 6.02 -18.82
N ARG A 130 16.82 6.07 -17.62
CA ARG A 130 15.73 6.99 -17.29
C ARG A 130 16.23 8.08 -16.34
N HIS A 131 15.59 9.23 -16.43
CA HIS A 131 15.81 10.33 -15.49
C HIS A 131 14.53 10.48 -14.68
N PHE A 132 14.55 10.03 -13.43
CA PHE A 132 13.41 10.17 -12.53
C PHE A 132 13.52 11.49 -11.77
N THR A 133 12.40 12.20 -11.68
CA THR A 133 12.31 13.48 -10.98
C THR A 133 11.06 13.53 -10.13
N ASN A 134 11.12 14.21 -9.00
CA ASN A 134 10.03 14.30 -8.04
C ASN A 134 9.53 12.90 -7.65
N THR A 135 10.44 11.97 -7.38
CA THR A 135 10.07 10.62 -6.97
C THR A 135 9.46 10.66 -5.56
N PRO A 136 8.56 9.72 -5.22
CA PRO A 136 7.89 9.68 -3.93
C PRO A 136 8.80 9.10 -2.83
N PHE A 137 10.03 9.61 -2.69
CA PHE A 137 11.02 9.11 -1.72
C PHE A 137 10.62 9.41 -0.27
N ASN A 138 9.78 10.41 -0.01
CA ASN A 138 9.22 10.69 1.33
C ASN A 138 7.96 9.87 1.64
N ASN A 139 7.53 9.00 0.72
CA ASN A 139 6.37 8.14 0.92
C ASN A 139 6.72 6.98 1.86
N TYR A 140 5.80 6.60 2.74
CA TYR A 140 6.00 5.44 3.63
C TYR A 140 6.19 4.13 2.87
N MET A 141 5.70 4.01 1.64
CA MET A 141 5.90 2.82 0.78
C MET A 141 7.21 2.85 -0.04
N SER A 142 8.07 3.84 0.20
CA SER A 142 9.45 3.85 -0.27
C SER A 142 10.37 3.08 0.68
N TYR A 143 11.64 2.92 0.31
CA TYR A 143 12.69 2.36 1.17
C TYR A 143 13.62 3.43 1.76
N ALA A 144 13.21 4.71 1.73
CA ALA A 144 13.98 5.77 2.38
C ALA A 144 13.89 5.66 3.91
N ASP A 145 14.93 6.14 4.58
CA ASP A 145 15.01 6.10 6.04
C ASP A 145 13.89 6.90 6.73
N ASP A 146 13.61 6.59 8.00
CA ASP A 146 12.58 7.25 8.81
C ASP A 146 12.67 8.78 8.83
N GLY A 147 13.89 9.33 8.81
CA GLY A 147 14.11 10.77 8.79
C GLY A 147 13.63 11.46 7.51
N CYS A 148 13.24 10.68 6.50
CA CYS A 148 12.77 11.14 5.21
C CYS A 148 11.27 10.89 4.98
N THR A 149 10.77 9.73 5.41
CA THR A 149 9.40 9.31 5.10
C THR A 149 8.39 9.95 6.05
N ASP A 150 7.30 10.51 5.50
CA ASP A 150 6.34 11.30 6.28
C ASP A 150 4.88 11.20 5.84
N SER A 151 4.58 10.60 4.69
CA SER A 151 3.24 10.69 4.10
C SER A 151 2.81 9.47 3.29
N PHE A 152 1.48 9.32 3.22
CA PHE A 152 0.79 8.59 2.16
C PHE A 152 0.11 9.60 1.23
N THR A 153 -0.10 9.22 -0.03
CA THR A 153 -0.86 10.02 -0.99
C THR A 153 -2.38 9.82 -0.82
N LEU A 154 -3.19 10.64 -1.49
CA LEU A 154 -4.65 10.52 -1.40
C LEU A 154 -5.16 9.25 -2.06
N ASN A 155 -4.55 8.81 -3.18
CA ASN A 155 -4.94 7.54 -3.81
C ASN A 155 -4.52 6.35 -2.94
N GLN A 156 -3.36 6.40 -2.30
CA GLN A 156 -2.98 5.36 -1.34
C GLN A 156 -3.98 5.28 -0.18
N VAL A 157 -4.36 6.42 0.40
CA VAL A 157 -5.41 6.47 1.44
C VAL A 157 -6.72 5.88 0.92
N ALA A 158 -7.15 6.22 -0.30
CA ALA A 158 -8.36 5.66 -0.91
C ALA A 158 -8.27 4.13 -1.09
N ARG A 159 -7.13 3.59 -1.53
CA ARG A 159 -6.89 2.15 -1.65
C ARG A 159 -6.96 1.45 -0.30
N MET A 160 -6.33 2.01 0.74
CA MET A 160 -6.40 1.48 2.10
C MET A 160 -7.85 1.41 2.61
N HIS A 161 -8.63 2.48 2.41
CA HIS A 161 -10.04 2.49 2.77
C HIS A 161 -10.85 1.45 2.00
N CYS A 162 -10.58 1.25 0.70
CA CYS A 162 -11.22 0.23 -0.12
C CYS A 162 -11.07 -1.17 0.49
N TYR A 163 -9.87 -1.57 0.92
CA TYR A 163 -9.67 -2.88 1.56
C TYR A 163 -10.28 -2.96 2.96
N LEU A 164 -10.28 -1.86 3.72
CA LEU A 164 -11.01 -1.81 4.99
C LEU A 164 -12.53 -1.98 4.80
N ASP A 165 -13.09 -1.45 3.70
CA ASP A 165 -14.52 -1.51 3.38
C ASP A 165 -14.92 -2.87 2.80
N LEU A 166 -14.05 -3.50 1.99
CA LEU A 166 -14.40 -4.71 1.26
C LEU A 166 -13.97 -6.00 1.98
N ILE A 167 -12.76 -6.02 2.54
CA ILE A 167 -12.14 -7.22 3.12
C ILE A 167 -12.19 -7.21 4.65
N TYR A 168 -11.81 -6.09 5.28
CA TYR A 168 -11.67 -5.99 6.73
C TYR A 168 -12.86 -5.34 7.45
N GLN A 169 -14.09 -5.59 6.96
CA GLN A 169 -15.30 -5.04 7.57
C GLN A 169 -15.44 -5.39 9.05
N SER A 170 -15.03 -6.61 9.42
CA SER A 170 -15.04 -7.13 10.79
C SER A 170 -14.01 -6.50 11.72
N TRP A 171 -13.01 -5.77 11.19
CA TRP A 171 -12.02 -5.05 12.01
C TRP A 171 -12.55 -3.73 12.55
N ARG A 172 -13.71 -3.29 12.06
CA ARG A 172 -14.31 -2.02 12.46
C ARG A 172 -15.14 -2.21 13.73
N PRO A 173 -15.09 -1.28 14.69
CA PRO A 173 -15.85 -1.35 15.93
C PRO A 173 -17.39 -1.28 15.74
N GLY A 174 -17.89 -1.21 14.51
CA GLY A 174 -19.31 -1.28 14.19
C GLY A 174 -19.56 -1.80 12.77
N SER A 175 -20.63 -2.58 12.61
CA SER A 175 -21.14 -2.99 11.30
C SER A 175 -21.73 -1.77 10.60
N LYS A 176 -21.03 -1.29 9.56
CA LYS A 176 -21.60 -0.38 8.57
C LYS A 176 -21.58 -1.11 7.23
N PRO A 177 -22.66 -1.03 6.43
CA PRO A 177 -22.61 -1.50 5.07
C PRO A 177 -21.43 -0.84 4.35
N ALA A 178 -20.68 -1.62 3.56
CA ALA A 178 -19.64 -1.07 2.72
C ALA A 178 -20.23 0.07 1.87
N PRO A 179 -19.59 1.25 1.82
CA PRO A 179 -20.05 2.34 0.98
C PRO A 179 -20.13 1.87 -0.48
N VAL A 180 -21.25 2.14 -1.16
CA VAL A 180 -21.36 1.86 -2.59
C VAL A 180 -20.99 3.14 -3.34
N PRO A 181 -19.83 3.19 -4.02
CA PRO A 181 -19.47 4.35 -4.83
C PRO A 181 -20.48 4.50 -5.97
N LEU A 182 -20.97 5.73 -6.16
CA LEU A 182 -21.87 6.05 -7.26
C LEU A 182 -21.07 6.59 -8.44
N PRO A 183 -21.40 6.19 -9.68
CA PRO A 183 -20.78 6.81 -10.85
C PRO A 183 -21.15 8.31 -10.90
N PRO A 184 -20.25 9.17 -11.43
CA PRO A 184 -20.57 10.58 -11.61
C PRO A 184 -21.81 10.72 -12.48
N ARG A 185 -22.65 11.71 -12.15
CA ARG A 185 -23.85 12.01 -12.94
C ARG A 185 -23.64 13.30 -13.71
N VAL A 186 -24.21 13.35 -14.92
CA VAL A 186 -24.29 14.57 -15.71
C VAL A 186 -25.33 15.48 -15.07
N THR A 187 -24.92 16.67 -14.64
CA THR A 187 -25.80 17.67 -14.02
C THR A 187 -26.14 18.82 -14.95
N ALA A 188 -25.26 19.11 -15.91
CA ALA A 188 -25.51 20.08 -16.98
C ALA A 188 -24.80 19.65 -18.27
N GLN A 189 -25.38 20.04 -19.41
CA GLN A 189 -24.78 19.83 -20.72
C GLN A 189 -25.11 21.03 -21.61
N ASP A 190 -24.06 21.62 -22.18
CA ASP A 190 -24.14 22.68 -23.19
C ASP A 190 -23.66 22.14 -24.54
N GLN A 191 -23.57 23.00 -25.56
CA GLN A 191 -23.11 22.60 -26.91
C GLN A 191 -21.70 21.99 -26.88
N ASP A 192 -20.79 22.54 -26.07
CA ASP A 192 -19.37 22.16 -26.06
C ASP A 192 -18.87 21.69 -24.68
N SER A 193 -19.75 21.54 -23.68
CA SER A 193 -19.35 21.16 -22.32
C SER A 193 -20.35 20.24 -21.63
N ILE A 194 -19.82 19.43 -20.71
CA ILE A 194 -20.59 18.59 -19.80
C ILE A 194 -20.11 18.83 -18.37
N THR A 195 -21.04 18.99 -17.44
CA THR A 195 -20.73 19.06 -16.00
C THR A 195 -21.07 17.73 -15.36
N LEU A 196 -20.07 17.15 -14.69
CA LEU A 196 -20.19 15.92 -13.93
C LEU A 196 -20.14 16.24 -12.44
N GLU A 197 -21.01 15.60 -11.66
CA GLU A 197 -21.00 15.67 -10.20
C GLU A 197 -20.84 14.27 -9.61
N TRP A 198 -19.91 14.14 -8.65
CA TRP A 198 -19.74 12.93 -7.85
C TRP A 198 -20.56 13.06 -6.58
N PHE A 199 -21.60 12.23 -6.47
CA PHE A 199 -22.42 12.17 -5.27
C PHE A 199 -21.70 11.37 -4.18
N PRO A 200 -21.95 11.66 -2.89
CA PRO A 200 -21.49 10.82 -1.80
C PRO A 200 -21.86 9.36 -2.04
N ALA A 201 -20.95 8.45 -1.67
CA ALA A 201 -21.24 7.03 -1.72
C ALA A 201 -22.51 6.72 -0.92
N LEU A 202 -23.31 5.77 -1.39
CA LEU A 202 -24.45 5.29 -0.61
C LEU A 202 -23.88 4.61 0.64
N THR A 203 -24.14 5.23 1.78
CA THR A 203 -23.86 4.63 3.09
C THR A 203 -25.18 4.19 3.69
N GLY A 204 -25.18 3.16 4.54
CA GLY A 204 -26.39 2.65 5.19
C GLY A 204 -27.10 3.65 6.13
N HIS A 205 -26.62 4.89 6.24
CA HIS A 205 -27.28 5.96 6.95
C HIS A 205 -28.27 6.65 6.00
N TYR A 206 -29.57 6.37 6.19
CA TYR A 206 -30.60 7.29 5.75
C TYR A 206 -30.47 8.58 6.59
N LEU A 207 -30.61 9.74 5.93
CA LEU A 207 -30.71 11.04 6.59
C LEU A 207 -31.94 11.01 7.51
N ASP A 208 -31.72 11.03 8.82
CA ASP A 208 -32.72 11.45 9.81
C ASP A 208 -32.74 12.98 9.91
#